data_AF-Q9SQB8-F1
#
_entry.id   AF-Q9SQB8-F1
#
_cell.length_a   1.000
_cell.length_b   1.000
_cell.length_c   1.000
_cell.angle_alpha   90.00
_cell.angle_beta   90.00
_cell.angle_gamma   90.00
#
_symmetry.space_group_name_H-M   'P 1'
#
loop_
_entity.id
_entity.type
_entity.pdbx_description
1 polymer ?
#
loop_
_entity_poly.entity_id
_entity_poly.type
_entity_poly.pdbx_seq_one_letter_code
_entity_poly.pdbx_strand_id
1 'polypeptide(L)' 'ANHLRPNLRKCPFSPEEERQILLLHGLIGNKWARISKHLSGRT' A
#
# COMPACT_ATOMS: atom_id res chain seq x y z
N ALA A 1 15.01 -9.60 20.57
CA ALA A 1 15.13 -10.38 19.33
C ALA A 1 13.84 -10.25 18.53
N ASN A 2 13.93 -9.96 17.23
CA ASN A 2 12.83 -9.54 16.35
C ASN A 2 11.72 -10.61 16.21
N HIS A 3 10.51 -10.33 16.72
CA HIS A 3 9.30 -11.14 16.50
C HIS A 3 8.56 -10.73 15.21
N LEU A 4 9.25 -10.76 14.07
CA LEU A 4 8.57 -10.63 12.78
C LEU A 4 8.02 -12.00 12.38
N ARG A 5 6.71 -12.16 12.53
CA ARG A 5 5.99 -13.38 12.16
C ARG A 5 6.30 -13.74 10.70
N PRO A 6 6.82 -14.95 10.40
CA PRO A 6 7.22 -15.35 9.04
C PRO A 6 6.05 -15.51 8.06
N ASN A 7 4.81 -15.42 8.54
CA ASN A 7 3.58 -15.52 7.76
C ASN A 7 2.97 -14.16 7.38
N LEU A 8 3.65 -13.04 7.65
CA LEU A 8 3.21 -11.78 7.06
C LEU A 8 3.57 -11.83 5.58
N ARG A 9 2.61 -12.29 4.75
CA ARG A 9 2.67 -12.17 3.28
C ARG A 9 2.73 -10.67 2.96
N LYS A 10 3.94 -10.09 3.03
CA LYS A 10 4.27 -8.83 2.38
C LYS A 10 4.28 -9.15 0.90
N CYS A 11 3.10 -9.38 0.33
CA CYS A 11 2.99 -9.32 -1.11
C CYS A 11 3.45 -7.92 -1.47
N PRO A 12 4.53 -7.76 -2.25
CA PRO A 12 4.89 -6.45 -2.75
C PRO A 12 3.67 -5.86 -3.46
N PHE A 13 3.46 -4.55 -3.30
CA PHE A 13 2.52 -3.84 -4.15
C PHE A 13 2.88 -4.15 -5.59
N SER A 14 1.88 -4.49 -6.42
CA SER A 14 2.13 -4.61 -7.84
C SER A 14 2.62 -3.27 -8.39
N PRO A 15 3.41 -3.25 -9.47
CA PRO A 15 3.89 -2.00 -10.09
C PRO A 15 2.74 -1.06 -10.53
N GLU A 16 1.53 -1.59 -10.70
CA GLU A 16 0.31 -0.79 -10.90
C GLU A 16 -0.17 -0.10 -9.61
N GLU A 17 -0.17 -0.82 -8.49
CA GLU A 17 -0.50 -0.29 -7.16
C GLU A 17 0.49 0.79 -6.75
N GLU A 18 1.80 0.57 -6.98
CA GLU A 18 2.84 1.57 -6.70
C GLU A 18 2.64 2.86 -7.50
N ARG A 19 2.31 2.74 -8.80
CA ARG A 19 1.99 3.90 -9.65
C ARG A 19 0.76 4.64 -9.15
N GLN A 20 -0.29 3.93 -8.74
CA GLN A 20 -1.47 4.55 -8.12
C GLN A 20 -1.13 5.25 -6.80
N ILE A 21 -0.32 4.64 -5.94
CA ILE A 21 0.13 5.24 -4.68
C ILE A 21 0.86 6.54 -4.96
N LEU A 22 1.82 6.55 -5.89
CA LEU A 22 2.59 7.74 -6.25
C LEU A 22 1.70 8.84 -6.85
N LEU A 23 0.79 8.48 -7.76
CA LEU A 23 -0.18 9.41 -8.36
C LEU A 23 -1.10 10.03 -7.30
N LEU A 24 -1.70 9.18 -6.46
CA LEU A 24 -2.62 9.63 -5.42
C LEU A 24 -1.87 10.43 -4.36
N HIS A 25 -0.66 10.04 -3.97
CA HIS A 25 0.15 10.79 -3.01
C HIS A 25 0.49 12.18 -3.53
N GLY A 26 0.81 12.32 -4.82
CA GLY A 26 0.99 13.65 -5.46
C GLY A 26 -0.31 14.47 -5.50
N LEU A 27 -1.46 13.82 -5.67
CA LEU A 27 -2.75 14.50 -5.86
C LEU A 27 -3.44 14.89 -4.55
N ILE A 28 -3.37 14.05 -3.52
CA ILE A 28 -4.05 14.23 -2.22
C ILE A 28 -3.10 14.33 -1.02
N GLY A 29 -1.79 14.24 -1.24
CA GLY A 29 -0.77 14.34 -0.21
C GLY A 29 -0.72 13.10 0.69
N ASN A 30 -0.33 13.31 1.96
CA ASN A 30 -0.10 12.25 2.94
C ASN A 30 -1.41 11.65 3.53
N LYS A 31 -2.39 11.34 2.67
CA LYS A 31 -3.71 10.79 3.03
C LYS A 31 -3.78 9.29 2.77
N TRP A 32 -2.92 8.54 3.47
CA TRP A 32 -2.77 7.08 3.30
C TRP A 32 -4.06 6.29 3.45
N ALA A 33 -4.97 6.67 4.37
CA ALA A 33 -6.28 6.03 4.51
C ALA A 33 -7.13 6.12 3.22
N ARG A 34 -7.03 7.24 2.49
CA ARG A 34 -7.74 7.46 1.24
C ARG A 34 -7.05 6.76 0.08
N ILE A 35 -5.70 6.78 0.05
CA ILE A 35 -4.90 6.02 -0.94
C ILE A 35 -5.20 4.52 -0.83
N SER A 36 -5.19 3.98 0.40
CA SER A 36 -5.50 2.57 0.69
C SER A 36 -6.91 2.19 0.23
N LYS A 37 -7.90 3.09 0.35
CA LYS A 37 -9.25 2.86 -0.17
C LYS A 37 -9.30 2.69 -1.70
N HIS A 38 -8.32 3.23 -2.44
CA HIS A 38 -8.17 3.02 -3.87
C HIS A 38 -7.39 1.74 -4.23
N LEU A 39 -6.72 1.11 -3.25
CA LEU A 39 -5.98 -0.15 -3.39
C LEU A 39 -6.82 -1.35 -2.91
N SER A 40 -8.15 -1.24 -2.96
CA SER A 40 -9.13 -2.13 -2.31
C SER A 40 -9.22 -3.57 -2.86
N GLY A 41 -8.10 -4.18 -3.26
CA GLY A 41 -7.96 -5.58 -3.65
C GLY A 41 -7.13 -6.44 -2.68
N ARG A 42 -6.82 -5.93 -1.48
CA ARG A 42 -5.92 -6.56 -0.49
C ARG A 42 -6.50 -6.58 0.94
N THR A 43 -7.80 -6.77 1.09
CA THR A 43 -8.43 -7.19 2.37
C THR A 43 -8.76 -8.65 2.32
#